data_AF-A0A852JHL6-F1
#
_entry.id   AF-A0A852JHL6-F1
#
_cell.length_a   1.000
_cell.length_b   1.000
_cell.length_c   1.000
_cell.angle_alpha   90.00
_cell.angle_beta   90.00
_cell.angle_gamma   90.00
#
_symmetry.space_group_name_H-M   'P 1'
#
loop_
_entity.id
_entity.type
_entity.pdbx_description
1 polymer ?
#
loop_
_entity_poly.entity_id
_entity_poly.type
_entity_poly.pdbx_seq_one_letter_code
_entity_poly.pdbx_strand_id
1 'polypeptide(L)'
;ALEKNQQWLLYDQQREAYVRGLLGRIFELEQKAEIVNQQESKSNSEGHPQEEKQECCDQLFLSAKRDPETERRTITQLRSELNELKKTYQETQGEMMSLNALLQSQRLAEMKTQENENTMKEKAQRLKQENETIKEQLREEKEKSEDLLCQVQLLRKSLLRQEAEHTRIALLEQQIQICTTDLENGKLDRHNLKLELNHVLKELRKAKEKITHLEPLKLRKSGHMESQEDLQAVFDKKLSTYDRSPPLKHSSCLDESFLECPRCKVLYPTSQHRELLAHIDFCTA
;
A
#
# COMPACT_ATOMS: atom_id res chain seq x y z
N ALA A 1 55.18 4.84 -34.35
CA ALA A 1 56.54 4.42 -34.75
C ALA A 1 56.51 3.26 -35.75
N LEU A 2 55.78 2.18 -35.46
CA LEU A 2 55.63 1.02 -36.35
C LEU A 2 55.08 1.38 -37.74
N GLU A 3 54.04 2.22 -37.78
CA GLU A 3 53.38 2.65 -39.03
C GLU A 3 54.31 3.45 -39.97
N LYS A 4 55.16 4.32 -39.42
CA LYS A 4 56.15 5.07 -40.22
C LYS A 4 57.23 4.15 -40.79
N ASN A 5 57.67 3.13 -40.05
CA ASN A 5 58.60 2.12 -40.57
C ASN A 5 57.95 1.28 -41.69
N GLN A 6 56.67 0.97 -41.56
CA GLN A 6 55.93 0.22 -42.58
C GLN A 6 55.76 1.03 -43.87
N GLN A 7 55.52 2.34 -43.76
CA GLN A 7 55.51 3.26 -44.90
C GLN A 7 56.88 3.37 -45.58
N TRP A 8 57.98 3.46 -44.83
CA TRP A 8 59.34 3.49 -45.39
C TRP A 8 59.70 2.20 -46.12
N LEU A 9 59.30 1.03 -45.58
CA LEU A 9 59.54 -0.26 -46.23
C LEU A 9 58.79 -0.37 -47.57
N LEU A 10 57.52 0.07 -47.62
CA LEU A 10 56.73 0.08 -48.85
C LEU A 10 57.34 1.01 -49.90
N TYR A 11 57.81 2.19 -49.49
CA TYR A 11 58.50 3.12 -50.37
C TYR A 11 59.80 2.53 -50.94
N ASP A 12 60.59 1.87 -50.11
CA ASP A 12 61.85 1.25 -50.53
C ASP A 12 61.61 0.09 -51.52
N GLN A 13 60.61 -0.77 -51.27
CA GLN A 13 60.20 -1.84 -52.18
C GLN A 13 59.71 -1.30 -53.52
N GLN A 14 58.91 -0.22 -53.51
CA GLN A 14 58.43 0.42 -54.74
C GLN A 14 59.58 1.03 -55.55
N ARG A 15 60.53 1.69 -54.87
CA ARG A 15 61.73 2.26 -55.49
C ARG A 15 62.59 1.16 -56.13
N GLU A 16 62.83 0.07 -55.43
CA GLU A 16 63.61 -1.05 -55.97
C GLU A 16 62.93 -1.71 -57.17
N ALA A 17 61.61 -1.91 -57.13
CA ALA A 17 60.87 -2.48 -58.25
C ALA A 17 60.97 -1.59 -59.50
N TYR A 18 60.87 -0.28 -59.33
CA TYR A 18 61.01 0.69 -60.43
C TYR A 18 62.42 0.67 -61.04
N VAL A 19 63.48 0.67 -60.21
CA VAL A 19 64.88 0.61 -60.68
C VAL A 19 65.15 -0.69 -61.43
N ARG A 20 64.66 -1.83 -60.94
CA ARG A 20 64.80 -3.12 -61.64
C ARG A 20 64.08 -3.10 -63.01
N GLY A 21 62.89 -2.51 -63.08
CA GLY A 21 62.16 -2.34 -64.34
C GLY A 21 62.91 -1.46 -65.36
N LEU A 22 63.49 -0.36 -64.90
CA LEU A 22 64.33 0.52 -65.73
C LEU A 22 65.56 -0.20 -66.27
N LEU A 23 66.29 -0.93 -65.42
CA LEU A 23 67.46 -1.70 -65.83
C LEU A 23 67.10 -2.80 -66.85
N GLY A 24 65.97 -3.48 -66.67
CA GLY A 24 65.46 -4.45 -67.65
C GLY A 24 65.16 -3.81 -69.01
N ARG A 25 64.54 -2.62 -69.01
CA ARG A 25 64.25 -1.90 -70.25
C ARG A 25 65.51 -1.38 -70.95
N ILE A 26 66.50 -0.90 -70.18
CA ILE A 26 67.80 -0.48 -70.74
C ILE A 26 68.47 -1.68 -71.41
N PHE A 27 68.51 -2.83 -70.73
CA PHE A 27 69.08 -4.05 -71.28
C PHE A 27 68.38 -4.54 -72.56
N GLU A 28 67.04 -4.51 -72.61
CA GLU A 28 66.28 -4.83 -73.83
C GLU A 28 66.62 -3.90 -75.00
N LEU A 29 66.81 -2.61 -74.73
CA LEU A 29 67.13 -1.62 -75.75
C LEU A 29 68.57 -1.75 -76.22
N GLU A 30 69.51 -2.03 -75.32
CA GLU A 30 70.91 -2.34 -75.65
C GLU A 30 71.00 -3.58 -76.53
N GLN A 31 70.31 -4.67 -76.17
CA GLN A 31 70.26 -5.88 -76.99
C GLN A 31 69.70 -5.60 -78.39
N LYS A 32 68.63 -4.79 -78.49
CA LYS A 32 68.07 -4.39 -79.80
C LYS A 32 69.05 -3.55 -80.61
N ALA A 33 69.76 -2.61 -79.98
CA ALA A 33 70.78 -1.80 -80.64
C ALA A 33 71.94 -2.65 -81.15
N GLU A 34 72.36 -3.67 -80.39
CA GLU A 34 73.44 -4.58 -80.75
C GLU A 34 73.06 -5.52 -81.89
N ILE A 35 71.81 -5.98 -81.93
CA ILE A 35 71.24 -6.72 -83.07
C ILE A 35 71.18 -5.84 -84.32
N VAL A 36 70.74 -4.58 -84.19
CA VAL A 36 70.68 -3.61 -85.31
C VAL A 36 72.08 -3.32 -85.87
N ASN A 37 73.09 -3.16 -85.01
CA ASN A 37 74.47 -2.90 -85.41
C ASN A 37 75.15 -4.13 -86.06
N GLN A 38 74.77 -5.35 -85.67
CA GLN A 38 75.20 -6.59 -86.33
C GLN A 38 74.46 -6.84 -87.67
N GLN A 39 73.23 -6.34 -87.82
CA GLN A 39 72.46 -6.44 -89.06
C GLN A 39 72.94 -5.48 -90.17
N GLU A 40 73.48 -4.31 -89.81
CA GLU A 40 74.04 -3.35 -90.78
C GLU A 40 75.38 -3.80 -91.41
N SER A 41 76.03 -4.85 -90.90
CA SER A 41 77.32 -5.35 -91.42
C SER A 41 77.22 -6.59 -92.32
N LYS A 42 76.01 -7.15 -92.56
CA LYS A 42 75.83 -8.36 -93.39
C LYS A 42 74.47 -8.39 -94.12
N SER A 43 74.31 -7.63 -95.20
CA SER A 43 73.30 -7.94 -96.23
C SER A 43 73.48 -7.13 -97.51
N ASN A 44 74.17 -7.70 -98.49
CA ASN A 44 74.02 -7.37 -99.90
C ASN A 44 73.99 -8.68 -100.69
N SER A 45 72.86 -8.94 -101.36
CA SER A 45 72.73 -9.61 -102.67
C SER A 45 71.42 -10.42 -102.72
N GLU A 46 70.43 -9.88 -103.43
CA GLU A 46 69.16 -10.50 -103.79
C GLU A 46 69.28 -11.39 -105.05
N GLY A 47 68.29 -12.28 -105.24
CA GLY A 47 67.86 -12.73 -106.57
C GLY A 47 66.98 -14.00 -106.63
N HIS A 48 65.66 -13.85 -106.86
CA HIS A 48 64.97 -14.43 -108.04
C HIS A 48 64.76 -15.97 -108.20
N PRO A 49 63.55 -16.61 -108.16
CA PRO A 49 62.65 -16.64 -109.33
C PRO A 49 61.12 -16.77 -109.01
N GLN A 50 60.28 -16.75 -110.06
CA GLN A 50 59.01 -16.04 -110.12
C GLN A 50 57.73 -16.91 -110.19
N GLU A 51 57.79 -18.24 -110.03
CA GLU A 51 56.59 -19.11 -110.10
C GLU A 51 55.98 -19.47 -108.73
N GLU A 52 56.76 -19.46 -107.64
CA GLU A 52 56.24 -19.53 -106.26
C GLU A 52 55.46 -18.26 -105.88
N LYS A 53 55.65 -17.15 -106.61
CA LYS A 53 55.03 -15.85 -106.30
C LYS A 53 53.53 -15.83 -106.56
N GLN A 54 53.04 -16.61 -107.52
CA GLN A 54 51.61 -16.62 -107.87
C GLN A 54 50.80 -17.38 -106.81
N GLU A 55 51.22 -18.60 -106.46
CA GLU A 55 50.60 -19.39 -105.38
C GLU A 55 50.79 -18.71 -104.01
N CYS A 56 51.94 -18.09 -103.76
CA CYS A 56 52.18 -17.27 -102.57
C CYS A 56 51.25 -16.05 -102.54
N CYS A 57 51.05 -15.35 -103.66
CA CYS A 57 50.11 -14.23 -103.74
C CYS A 57 48.65 -14.66 -103.51
N ASP A 58 48.22 -15.78 -104.10
CA ASP A 58 46.86 -16.29 -103.93
C ASP A 58 46.61 -16.78 -102.50
N GLN A 59 47.61 -17.44 -101.90
CA GLN A 59 47.58 -17.88 -100.50
C GLN A 59 47.61 -16.70 -99.52
N LEU A 60 48.40 -15.66 -99.80
CA LEU A 60 48.42 -14.38 -99.07
C LEU A 60 47.08 -13.65 -99.20
N PHE A 61 46.44 -13.68 -100.36
CA PHE A 61 45.14 -13.05 -100.57
C PHE A 61 44.02 -13.78 -99.81
N LEU A 62 44.08 -15.11 -99.77
CA LEU A 62 43.15 -15.93 -98.98
C LEU A 62 43.36 -15.77 -97.47
N SER A 63 44.61 -15.67 -96.98
CA SER A 63 44.87 -15.34 -95.57
C SER A 63 44.42 -13.91 -95.26
N ALA A 64 44.75 -12.95 -96.11
CA ALA A 64 44.34 -11.56 -95.97
C ALA A 64 42.82 -11.34 -96.07
N LYS A 65 42.04 -12.28 -96.62
CA LYS A 65 40.58 -12.29 -96.53
C LYS A 65 40.06 -13.00 -95.28
N ARG A 66 40.70 -14.10 -94.86
CA ARG A 66 40.32 -14.82 -93.64
C ARG A 66 40.55 -13.98 -92.39
N ASP A 67 41.64 -13.21 -92.31
CA ASP A 67 41.96 -12.36 -91.15
C ASP A 67 40.91 -11.27 -90.85
N PRO A 68 40.45 -10.44 -91.81
CA PRO A 68 39.38 -9.48 -91.55
C PRO A 68 38.01 -10.14 -91.35
N GLU A 69 37.81 -11.38 -91.82
CA GLU A 69 36.60 -12.15 -91.53
C GLU A 69 36.60 -12.72 -90.10
N THR A 70 37.73 -13.23 -89.61
CA THR A 70 37.89 -13.66 -88.21
C THR A 70 37.78 -12.47 -87.26
N GLU A 71 38.41 -11.34 -87.58
CA GLU A 71 38.24 -10.08 -86.84
C GLU A 71 36.77 -9.62 -86.80
N ARG A 72 36.03 -9.72 -87.91
CA ARG A 72 34.59 -9.39 -87.90
C ARG A 72 33.80 -10.30 -86.97
N ARG A 73 34.10 -11.60 -86.94
CA ARG A 73 33.44 -12.56 -86.04
C ARG A 73 33.78 -12.24 -84.58
N THR A 74 35.04 -11.97 -84.26
CA THR A 74 35.45 -11.62 -82.89
C THR A 74 34.84 -10.29 -82.44
N ILE A 75 34.81 -9.27 -83.31
CA ILE A 75 34.13 -8.00 -83.02
C ILE A 75 32.65 -8.22 -82.75
N THR A 76 31.98 -9.07 -83.54
CA THR A 76 30.54 -9.36 -83.35
C THR A 76 30.30 -10.07 -82.02
N GLN A 77 31.15 -11.03 -81.66
CA GLN A 77 31.09 -11.73 -80.38
C GLN A 77 31.31 -10.78 -79.20
N LEU A 78 32.38 -9.98 -79.22
CA LEU A 78 32.67 -9.01 -78.16
C LEU A 78 31.55 -7.98 -78.01
N ARG A 79 30.92 -7.55 -79.11
CA ARG A 79 29.74 -6.67 -79.06
C ARG A 79 28.56 -7.33 -78.37
N SER A 80 28.32 -8.63 -78.60
CA SER A 80 27.25 -9.36 -77.90
C SER A 80 27.55 -9.51 -76.41
N GLU A 81 28.80 -9.84 -76.04
CA GLU A 81 29.24 -9.96 -74.65
C GLU A 81 29.15 -8.62 -73.90
N LEU A 82 29.55 -7.51 -74.56
CA LEU A 82 29.43 -6.17 -74.00
C LEU A 82 27.97 -5.77 -73.75
N ASN A 83 27.06 -6.15 -74.65
CA ASN A 83 25.63 -5.89 -74.49
C ASN A 83 25.02 -6.69 -73.33
N GLU A 84 25.37 -7.97 -73.19
CA GLU A 84 24.93 -8.78 -72.05
C GLU A 84 25.49 -8.24 -70.72
N LEU A 85 26.76 -7.85 -70.68
CA LEU A 85 27.34 -7.23 -69.49
C LEU A 85 26.64 -5.90 -69.13
N LYS A 86 26.29 -5.09 -70.14
CA LYS A 86 25.55 -3.85 -69.91
C LYS A 86 24.15 -4.11 -69.35
N LYS A 87 23.46 -5.13 -69.86
CA LYS A 87 22.14 -5.52 -69.38
C LYS A 87 22.19 -5.98 -67.92
N THR A 88 23.11 -6.88 -67.60
CA THR A 88 23.29 -7.38 -66.22
C THR A 88 23.72 -6.26 -65.25
N TYR A 89 24.54 -5.31 -65.70
CA TYR A 89 24.87 -4.12 -64.90
C TYR A 89 23.64 -3.25 -64.60
N GLN A 90 22.77 -3.04 -65.58
CA GLN A 90 21.53 -2.27 -65.39
C GLN A 90 20.55 -2.98 -64.45
N GLU A 91 20.40 -4.30 -64.58
CA GLU A 91 19.57 -5.12 -63.69
C GLU A 91 20.08 -5.05 -62.25
N THR A 92 21.38 -5.29 -62.03
CA THR A 92 21.99 -5.21 -60.69
C THR A 92 21.92 -3.80 -60.09
N GLN A 93 22.05 -2.75 -60.90
CA GLN A 93 21.82 -1.38 -60.45
C GLN A 93 20.36 -1.16 -60.00
N GLY A 94 19.38 -1.71 -60.73
CA GLY A 94 17.97 -1.68 -60.35
C GLY A 94 17.67 -2.42 -59.05
N GLU A 95 18.24 -3.60 -58.88
CA GLU A 95 18.14 -4.39 -57.65
C GLU A 95 18.75 -3.64 -56.46
N MET A 96 19.92 -3.02 -56.64
CA MET A 96 20.57 -2.22 -55.61
C MET A 96 19.70 -1.05 -55.15
N MET A 97 19.06 -0.32 -56.07
CA MET A 97 18.14 0.76 -55.74
C MET A 97 16.90 0.23 -54.99
N SER A 98 16.37 -0.92 -55.42
CA SER A 98 15.20 -1.57 -54.82
C SER A 98 15.48 -2.02 -53.38
N LEU A 99 16.63 -2.67 -53.16
CA LEU A 99 17.09 -3.08 -51.84
C LEU A 99 17.36 -1.88 -50.93
N ASN A 100 17.93 -0.79 -51.48
CA ASN A 100 18.16 0.42 -50.71
C ASN A 100 16.83 1.09 -50.28
N ALA A 101 15.83 1.12 -51.15
CA ALA A 101 14.49 1.61 -50.81
C ALA A 101 13.83 0.75 -49.72
N LEU A 102 13.94 -0.58 -49.82
CA LEU A 102 13.44 -1.50 -48.80
C LEU A 102 14.14 -1.29 -47.45
N LEU A 103 15.47 -1.14 -47.44
CA LEU A 103 16.25 -0.88 -46.24
C LEU A 103 15.85 0.44 -45.56
N GLN A 104 15.60 1.49 -46.35
CA GLN A 104 15.11 2.77 -45.83
C GLN A 104 13.71 2.61 -45.21
N SER A 105 12.80 1.91 -45.89
CA SER A 105 11.46 1.62 -45.36
C SER A 105 11.53 0.82 -44.06
N GLN A 106 12.41 -0.18 -43.99
CA GLN A 106 12.61 -0.99 -42.79
C GLN A 106 13.11 -0.15 -41.62
N ARG A 107 14.11 0.71 -41.83
CA ARG A 107 14.63 1.61 -40.78
C ARG A 107 13.56 2.54 -40.24
N LEU A 108 12.70 3.09 -41.10
CA LEU A 108 11.58 3.94 -40.68
C LEU A 108 10.55 3.16 -39.86
N ALA A 109 10.23 1.93 -40.27
CA ALA A 109 9.33 1.06 -39.53
C ALA A 109 9.90 0.74 -38.14
N GLU A 110 11.19 0.39 -38.05
CA GLU A 110 11.91 0.12 -36.80
C GLU A 110 11.91 1.33 -35.85
N MET A 111 12.19 2.53 -36.37
CA MET A 111 12.11 3.75 -35.56
C MET A 111 10.70 3.99 -35.02
N LYS A 112 9.66 3.78 -35.85
CA LYS A 112 8.27 3.95 -35.44
C LYS A 112 7.85 2.91 -34.38
N THR A 113 8.30 1.66 -34.52
CA THR A 113 8.05 0.64 -33.49
C THR A 113 8.75 0.98 -32.18
N GLN A 114 10.00 1.46 -32.24
CA GLN A 114 10.75 1.89 -31.06
C GLN A 114 10.07 3.07 -30.35
N GLU A 115 9.60 4.06 -31.09
CA GLU A 115 8.85 5.20 -30.56
C GLU A 115 7.55 4.73 -29.87
N ASN A 116 6.79 3.86 -30.53
CA ASN A 116 5.59 3.28 -29.95
C ASN A 116 5.89 2.51 -28.65
N GLU A 117 6.94 1.69 -28.63
CA GLU A 117 7.37 0.98 -27.41
C GLU A 117 7.72 1.95 -26.27
N ASN A 118 8.44 3.02 -26.57
CA ASN A 118 8.78 4.04 -25.59
C ASN A 118 7.53 4.73 -25.03
N THR A 119 6.60 5.13 -25.89
CA THR A 119 5.32 5.73 -25.44
C THR A 119 4.49 4.77 -24.58
N MET A 120 4.53 3.47 -24.89
CA MET A 120 3.84 2.44 -24.10
C MET A 120 4.51 2.22 -22.75
N LYS A 121 5.86 2.23 -22.68
CA LYS A 121 6.61 2.17 -21.42
C LYS A 121 6.30 3.37 -20.52
N GLU A 122 6.27 4.58 -21.07
CA GLU A 122 5.89 5.78 -20.32
C GLU A 122 4.46 5.71 -19.78
N LYS A 123 3.50 5.29 -20.62
CA LYS A 123 2.10 5.08 -20.18
C LYS A 123 2.02 4.05 -19.06
N ALA A 124 2.73 2.92 -19.19
CA ALA A 124 2.76 1.89 -18.15
C ALA A 124 3.36 2.42 -16.84
N GLN A 125 4.40 3.25 -16.91
CA GLN A 125 5.00 3.87 -15.73
C GLN A 125 4.05 4.86 -15.05
N ARG A 126 3.34 5.70 -15.82
CA ARG A 126 2.31 6.61 -15.28
C ARG A 126 1.20 5.83 -14.58
N LEU A 127 0.64 4.82 -15.25
CA LEU A 127 -0.40 3.96 -14.66
C LEU A 127 0.09 3.25 -13.39
N LYS A 128 1.38 2.86 -13.34
CA LYS A 128 1.98 2.27 -12.14
C LYS A 128 1.98 3.26 -10.98
N GLN A 129 2.39 4.51 -11.22
CA GLN A 129 2.40 5.56 -10.20
C GLN A 129 0.98 5.91 -9.71
N GLU A 130 0.02 6.01 -10.63
CA GLU A 130 -1.39 6.21 -10.30
C GLU A 130 -1.94 5.07 -9.45
N ASN A 131 -1.64 3.81 -9.80
CA ASN A 131 -2.05 2.65 -9.00
C ASN A 131 -1.45 2.68 -7.59
N GLU A 132 -0.18 3.03 -7.43
CA GLU A 132 0.41 3.16 -6.08
C GLU A 132 -0.23 4.28 -5.27
N THR A 133 -0.56 5.41 -5.92
CA THR A 133 -1.28 6.52 -5.27
C THR A 133 -2.67 6.09 -4.80
N ILE A 134 -3.42 5.40 -5.64
CA ILE A 134 -4.77 4.89 -5.30
C ILE A 134 -4.69 3.86 -4.16
N LYS A 135 -3.66 2.99 -4.16
CA LYS A 135 -3.46 2.02 -3.07
C LYS A 135 -3.20 2.71 -1.73
N GLU A 136 -2.44 3.79 -1.71
CA GLU A 136 -2.22 4.57 -0.48
C GLU A 136 -3.53 5.19 0.01
N GLN A 137 -4.25 5.89 -0.86
CA GLN A 137 -5.56 6.47 -0.51
C GLN A 137 -6.54 5.42 0.03
N LEU A 138 -6.54 4.22 -0.57
CA LEU A 138 -7.35 3.11 -0.08
C LEU A 138 -6.95 2.65 1.33
N ARG A 139 -5.66 2.67 1.67
CA ARG A 139 -5.21 2.34 3.04
C ARG A 139 -5.66 3.41 4.03
N GLU A 140 -5.47 4.68 3.70
CA GLU A 140 -5.90 5.80 4.54
C GLU A 140 -7.41 5.79 4.78
N GLU A 141 -8.23 5.54 3.75
CA GLU A 141 -9.69 5.44 3.91
C GLU A 141 -10.11 4.22 4.72
N LYS A 142 -9.38 3.10 4.63
CA LYS A 142 -9.62 1.94 5.50
C LYS A 142 -9.32 2.25 6.96
N GLU A 143 -8.19 2.90 7.24
CA GLU A 143 -7.83 3.32 8.60
C GLU A 143 -8.88 4.28 9.18
N LYS A 144 -9.27 5.31 8.42
CA LYS A 144 -10.36 6.23 8.82
C LYS A 144 -11.68 5.48 9.07
N SER A 145 -12.00 4.50 8.24
CA SER A 145 -13.21 3.68 8.43
C SER A 145 -13.14 2.83 9.71
N GLU A 146 -11.97 2.28 10.04
CA GLU A 146 -11.76 1.51 11.27
C GLU A 146 -11.86 2.41 12.51
N ASP A 147 -11.32 3.62 12.44
CA ASP A 147 -11.44 4.63 13.52
C ASP A 147 -12.89 5.06 13.74
N LEU A 148 -13.63 5.34 12.66
CA LEU A 148 -15.05 5.68 12.75
C LEU A 148 -15.86 4.51 13.32
N LEU A 149 -15.54 3.27 12.95
CA LEU A 149 -16.17 2.09 13.52
C LEU A 149 -15.91 2.00 15.04
N CYS A 150 -14.67 2.24 15.48
CA CYS A 150 -14.34 2.28 16.91
C CYS A 150 -15.15 3.35 17.66
N GLN A 151 -15.29 4.55 17.09
CA GLN A 151 -16.11 5.62 17.67
C GLN A 151 -17.58 5.23 17.78
N VAL A 152 -18.17 4.65 16.72
CA VAL A 152 -19.56 4.19 16.73
C VAL A 152 -19.78 3.11 17.80
N GLN A 153 -18.84 2.18 17.97
CA GLN A 153 -18.93 1.16 19.01
C GLN A 153 -18.88 1.76 20.42
N LEU A 154 -18.03 2.77 20.66
CA LEU A 154 -17.98 3.48 21.94
C LEU A 154 -19.29 4.21 22.23
N LEU A 155 -19.83 4.92 21.24
CA LEU A 155 -21.11 5.62 21.36
C LEU A 155 -22.25 4.65 21.66
N ARG A 156 -22.31 3.51 20.97
CA ARG A 156 -23.31 2.46 21.23
C ARG A 156 -23.22 1.93 22.67
N LYS A 157 -22.02 1.67 23.18
CA LYS A 157 -21.82 1.26 24.58
C LYS A 157 -22.25 2.35 25.57
N SER A 158 -21.98 3.61 25.26
CA SER A 158 -22.40 4.74 26.08
C SER A 158 -23.93 4.87 26.13
N LEU A 159 -24.59 4.73 24.98
CA LEU A 159 -26.04 4.80 24.87
C LEU A 159 -26.72 3.71 25.72
N LEU A 160 -26.22 2.46 25.64
CA LEU A 160 -26.74 1.36 26.47
C LEU A 160 -26.59 1.63 27.97
N ARG A 161 -25.47 2.23 28.40
CA ARG A 161 -25.30 2.63 29.80
C ARG A 161 -26.29 3.71 30.20
N GLN A 162 -26.52 4.68 29.33
CA GLN A 162 -27.48 5.75 29.57
C GLN A 162 -28.91 5.21 29.69
N GLU A 163 -29.31 4.26 28.85
CA GLU A 163 -30.63 3.60 28.95
C GLU A 163 -30.81 2.84 30.27
N ALA A 164 -29.77 2.16 30.75
CA ALA A 164 -29.78 1.49 32.04
C ALA A 164 -29.95 2.49 33.21
N GLU A 165 -29.22 3.62 33.17
CA GLU A 165 -29.36 4.68 34.17
C GLU A 165 -30.74 5.33 34.14
N HIS A 166 -31.29 5.62 32.96
CA HIS A 166 -32.67 6.13 32.83
C HIS A 166 -33.70 5.18 33.42
N THR A 167 -33.55 3.88 33.18
CA THR A 167 -34.42 2.86 33.77
C THR A 167 -34.31 2.86 35.30
N ARG A 168 -33.09 2.96 35.83
CA ARG A 168 -32.86 3.06 37.28
C ARG A 168 -33.50 4.31 37.88
N ILE A 169 -33.37 5.47 37.23
CA ILE A 169 -33.98 6.73 37.67
C ILE A 169 -35.50 6.58 37.71
N ALA A 170 -36.12 6.06 36.65
CA ALA A 170 -37.57 5.86 36.61
C ALA A 170 -38.09 4.96 37.75
N LEU A 171 -37.35 3.90 38.10
CA LEU A 171 -37.70 3.03 39.24
C LEU A 171 -37.60 3.78 40.58
N LEU A 172 -36.56 4.60 40.77
CA LEU A 172 -36.41 5.41 41.98
C LEU A 172 -37.50 6.47 42.09
N GLU A 173 -37.86 7.12 40.98
CA GLU A 173 -38.97 8.08 40.93
C GLU A 173 -40.29 7.42 41.31
N GLN A 174 -40.57 6.22 40.80
CA GLN A 174 -41.74 5.43 41.19
C GLN A 174 -41.73 5.11 42.69
N GLN A 175 -40.59 4.71 43.24
CA GLN A 175 -40.46 4.41 44.66
C GLN A 175 -40.70 5.64 45.53
N ILE A 176 -40.15 6.81 45.15
CA ILE A 176 -40.40 8.08 45.84
C ILE A 176 -41.88 8.42 45.82
N GLN A 177 -42.57 8.23 44.68
CA GLN A 177 -44.00 8.50 44.57
C GLN A 177 -44.85 7.60 45.49
N ILE A 178 -44.52 6.30 45.57
CA ILE A 178 -45.20 5.35 46.47
C ILE A 178 -45.00 5.77 47.93
N CYS A 179 -43.75 5.99 48.35
CA CYS A 179 -43.43 6.42 49.72
C CYS A 179 -44.13 7.74 50.09
N THR A 180 -44.23 8.68 49.13
CA THR A 180 -44.92 9.95 49.34
C THR A 180 -46.41 9.73 49.57
N THR A 181 -47.04 8.86 48.76
CA THR A 181 -48.46 8.51 48.88
C THR A 181 -48.75 7.80 50.22
N ASP A 182 -47.91 6.85 50.61
CA ASP A 182 -48.04 6.13 51.89
C ASP A 182 -47.89 7.08 53.09
N LEU A 183 -46.98 8.06 52.99
CA LEU A 183 -46.82 9.09 54.02
C LEU A 183 -48.07 9.98 54.14
N GLU A 184 -48.67 10.37 53.02
CA GLU A 184 -49.92 11.14 53.00
C GLU A 184 -51.10 10.35 53.59
N ASN A 185 -51.24 9.08 53.23
CA ASN A 185 -52.23 8.17 53.80
C ASN A 185 -52.03 8.02 55.32
N GLY A 186 -50.79 7.81 55.77
CA GLY A 186 -50.48 7.71 57.20
C GLY A 186 -50.76 9.00 57.98
N LYS A 187 -50.69 10.18 57.34
CA LYS A 187 -51.13 11.45 57.95
C LYS A 187 -52.64 11.49 58.11
N LEU A 188 -53.39 11.02 57.11
CA LEU A 188 -54.86 10.96 57.15
C LEU A 188 -55.33 9.98 58.24
N ASP A 189 -54.75 8.79 58.31
CA ASP A 189 -55.07 7.77 59.33
C ASP A 189 -54.81 8.30 60.74
N ARG A 190 -53.66 8.96 60.96
CA ARG A 190 -53.34 9.59 62.24
C ARG A 190 -54.35 10.67 62.62
N HIS A 191 -54.82 11.46 61.64
CA HIS A 191 -55.85 12.45 61.87
C HIS A 191 -57.18 11.80 62.27
N ASN A 192 -57.59 10.74 61.57
CA ASN A 192 -58.81 9.98 61.87
C ASN A 192 -58.76 9.36 63.28
N LEU A 193 -57.67 8.67 63.62
CA LEU A 193 -57.45 8.11 64.97
C LEU A 193 -57.49 9.18 66.06
N LYS A 194 -56.95 10.38 65.78
CA LYS A 194 -57.03 11.51 66.71
C LYS A 194 -58.49 11.97 66.91
N LEU A 195 -59.32 11.96 65.87
CA LEU A 195 -60.75 12.28 65.99
C LEU A 195 -61.49 11.22 66.81
N GLU A 196 -61.25 9.94 66.54
CA GLU A 196 -61.84 8.82 67.29
C GLU A 196 -61.44 8.85 68.77
N LEU A 197 -60.15 9.05 69.07
CA LEU A 197 -59.67 9.18 70.45
C LEU A 197 -60.36 10.34 71.18
N ASN A 198 -60.50 11.49 70.53
CA ASN A 198 -61.22 12.63 71.11
C ASN A 198 -62.70 12.30 71.36
N HIS A 199 -63.32 11.52 70.48
CA HIS A 199 -64.70 11.04 70.67
C HIS A 199 -64.79 10.12 71.90
N VAL A 200 -63.93 9.10 72.00
CA VAL A 200 -63.88 8.20 73.15
C VAL A 200 -63.61 8.97 74.44
N LEU A 201 -62.69 9.93 74.45
CA LEU A 201 -62.41 10.77 75.62
C LEU A 201 -63.59 11.65 76.02
N LYS A 202 -64.44 12.08 75.08
CA LYS A 202 -65.70 12.79 75.39
C LYS A 202 -66.72 11.83 76.02
N GLU A 203 -66.89 10.63 75.45
CA GLU A 203 -67.81 9.64 76.00
C GLU A 203 -67.37 9.12 77.37
N LEU A 204 -66.08 8.90 77.59
CA LEU A 204 -65.53 8.55 78.90
C LEU A 204 -65.78 9.65 79.93
N ARG A 205 -65.66 10.93 79.55
CA ARG A 205 -66.02 12.06 80.43
C ARG A 205 -67.50 12.04 80.78
N LYS A 206 -68.39 11.86 79.81
CA LYS A 206 -69.83 11.72 80.05
C LYS A 206 -70.16 10.51 80.94
N ALA A 207 -69.51 9.38 80.71
CA ALA A 207 -69.69 8.18 81.54
C ALA A 207 -69.20 8.41 82.97
N LYS A 208 -68.06 9.07 83.15
CA LYS A 208 -67.54 9.47 84.46
C LYS A 208 -68.50 10.42 85.17
N GLU A 209 -69.02 11.45 84.49
CA GLU A 209 -70.03 12.35 85.04
C GLU A 209 -71.28 11.57 85.49
N LYS A 210 -71.79 10.64 84.67
CA LYS A 210 -72.90 9.75 85.04
C LYS A 210 -72.59 8.90 86.27
N ILE A 211 -71.39 8.34 86.38
CA ILE A 211 -70.94 7.59 87.57
C ILE A 211 -70.93 8.50 88.80
N THR A 212 -70.32 9.69 88.71
CA THR A 212 -70.28 10.68 89.80
C THR A 212 -71.68 11.13 90.23
N HIS A 213 -72.66 11.17 89.33
CA HIS A 213 -74.07 11.43 89.67
C HIS A 213 -74.80 10.23 90.31
N LEU A 214 -74.31 8.99 90.11
CA LEU A 214 -74.84 7.77 90.74
C LEU A 214 -74.14 7.43 92.07
N GLU A 215 -72.95 7.99 92.30
CA GLU A 215 -72.15 7.86 93.52
C GLU A 215 -72.84 8.36 94.81
N PRO A 216 -73.75 9.37 94.81
CA PRO A 216 -74.54 9.75 95.98
C PRO A 216 -75.52 8.67 96.46
N LEU A 217 -75.83 7.63 95.64
CA LEU A 217 -76.71 6.54 96.05
C LEU A 217 -75.99 5.32 96.63
N LYS A 218 -74.66 5.21 96.51
CA LYS A 218 -73.89 4.09 97.10
C LYS A 218 -72.99 4.49 98.26
N LEU A 219 -72.77 5.78 98.50
CA LEU A 219 -72.03 6.28 99.67
C LEU A 219 -72.87 6.32 100.97
N ARG A 220 -73.64 5.27 101.25
CA ARG A 220 -74.21 4.98 102.58
C ARG A 220 -74.06 3.51 102.95
N LYS A 221 -72.98 2.85 102.56
CA LYS A 221 -72.52 1.59 103.16
C LYS A 221 -71.07 1.29 102.77
N SER A 222 -70.23 1.20 103.79
CA SER A 222 -68.82 0.80 103.77
C SER A 222 -67.83 1.92 103.44
N GLY A 223 -67.35 2.58 104.49
CA GLY A 223 -66.10 3.31 104.46
C GLY A 223 -64.96 2.34 104.77
N HIS A 224 -63.95 2.30 103.91
CA HIS A 224 -62.60 1.98 104.30
C HIS A 224 -61.65 2.71 103.35
N MET A 225 -60.82 3.56 103.94
CA MET A 225 -59.66 4.19 103.31
C MET A 225 -58.59 3.13 103.12
N GLU A 226 -58.08 2.94 101.91
CA GLU A 226 -56.79 2.28 101.72
C GLU A 226 -56.04 2.81 100.49
N SER A 227 -54.72 2.80 100.66
CA SER A 227 -53.68 3.64 100.04
C SER A 227 -53.60 3.64 98.51
N GLN A 228 -53.48 4.85 97.94
CA GLN A 228 -53.23 5.12 96.52
C GLN A 228 -51.72 5.00 96.14
N GLU A 229 -50.83 4.71 97.09
CA GLU A 229 -49.39 4.75 96.89
C GLU A 229 -48.79 3.43 96.35
N ASP A 230 -49.55 2.32 96.37
CA ASP A 230 -49.01 0.98 96.05
C ASP A 230 -49.16 0.57 94.56
N LEU A 231 -49.97 1.29 93.78
CA LEU A 231 -50.19 0.98 92.35
C LEU A 231 -49.14 1.62 91.43
N GLN A 232 -48.50 2.71 91.85
CA GLN A 232 -47.45 3.39 91.09
C GLN A 232 -46.17 2.53 91.06
N ALA A 233 -45.83 1.88 92.18
CA ALA A 233 -44.66 1.01 92.31
C ALA A 233 -44.75 -0.27 91.45
N VAL A 234 -45.96 -0.76 91.15
CA VAL A 234 -46.18 -1.91 90.28
C VAL A 234 -46.02 -1.56 88.79
N PHE A 235 -46.36 -0.31 88.40
CA PHE A 235 -46.20 0.17 87.02
C PHE A 235 -44.73 0.42 86.67
N ASP A 236 -43.96 1.03 87.56
CA ASP A 236 -42.53 1.29 87.33
C ASP A 236 -41.70 0.00 87.28
N LYS A 237 -42.10 -1.04 88.04
CA LYS A 237 -41.43 -2.35 88.04
C LYS A 237 -41.68 -3.17 86.76
N LYS A 238 -42.75 -2.85 86.00
CA LYS A 238 -43.09 -3.53 84.73
C LYS A 238 -42.51 -2.85 83.49
N LEU A 239 -42.01 -1.61 83.62
CA LEU A 239 -41.29 -0.89 82.55
C LEU A 239 -39.77 -1.12 82.58
N SER A 240 -39.21 -1.65 83.68
CA SER A 240 -37.77 -1.89 83.85
C SER A 240 -37.27 -3.27 83.37
N THR A 241 -38.17 -4.20 83.00
CA THR A 241 -37.82 -5.61 82.71
C THR A 241 -37.58 -5.94 81.22
N TYR A 242 -37.58 -4.95 80.32
CA TYR A 242 -37.35 -5.18 78.88
C TYR A 242 -36.27 -4.31 78.23
N ASP A 243 -35.30 -3.79 79.00
CA ASP A 243 -34.18 -3.05 78.41
C ASP A 243 -32.82 -3.41 79.02
N ARG A 244 -32.41 -4.66 78.82
CA ARG A 244 -31.00 -5.05 78.92
C ARG A 244 -30.68 -6.13 77.90
N SER A 245 -30.80 -5.76 76.62
CA SER A 245 -29.93 -6.35 75.60
C SER A 245 -28.57 -5.66 75.70
N PRO A 246 -27.43 -6.37 75.61
CA PRO A 246 -26.12 -5.71 75.51
C PRO A 246 -26.15 -4.75 74.31
N PRO A 247 -25.38 -3.64 74.31
CA PRO A 247 -25.25 -2.84 73.11
C PRO A 247 -24.69 -3.78 72.03
N LEU A 248 -25.52 -4.13 71.04
CA LEU A 248 -25.06 -4.74 69.82
C LEU A 248 -24.00 -3.78 69.29
N LYS A 249 -22.73 -4.14 69.48
CA LYS A 249 -21.67 -3.65 68.60
C LYS A 249 -22.18 -4.02 67.22
N HIS A 250 -22.66 -3.05 66.47
CA HIS A 250 -22.89 -3.21 65.05
C HIS A 250 -21.51 -3.55 64.47
N SER A 251 -21.19 -4.84 64.40
CA SER A 251 -20.16 -5.34 63.50
C SER A 251 -20.68 -5.00 62.12
N SER A 252 -20.20 -3.87 61.60
CA SER A 252 -20.46 -3.46 60.23
C SER A 252 -20.13 -4.66 59.34
N CYS A 253 -21.04 -5.08 58.47
CA CYS A 253 -20.79 -6.22 57.55
C CYS A 253 -19.57 -6.02 56.64
N LEU A 254 -18.95 -4.82 56.69
CA LEU A 254 -17.74 -4.42 56.00
C LEU A 254 -16.45 -4.73 56.80
N ASP A 255 -16.52 -5.23 58.03
CA ASP A 255 -15.35 -5.70 58.80
C ASP A 255 -14.93 -7.13 58.45
N GLU A 256 -15.75 -7.88 57.71
CA GLU A 256 -15.45 -9.25 57.27
C GLU A 256 -14.79 -9.32 55.89
N SER A 257 -14.73 -8.20 55.16
CA SER A 257 -14.09 -8.09 53.84
C SER A 257 -12.85 -7.19 53.90
N PHE A 258 -11.76 -7.62 53.25
CA PHE A 258 -10.51 -6.87 53.19
C PHE A 258 -10.25 -6.35 51.77
N LEU A 259 -9.76 -5.12 51.69
CA LEU A 259 -9.29 -4.48 50.46
C LEU A 259 -7.76 -4.45 50.47
N GLU A 260 -7.15 -4.71 49.31
CA GLU A 260 -5.70 -4.73 49.16
C GLU A 260 -5.19 -3.47 48.47
N CYS A 261 -4.05 -2.97 48.93
CA CYS A 261 -3.28 -2.02 48.13
C CYS A 261 -2.71 -2.73 46.90
N PRO A 262 -2.93 -2.22 45.67
CA PRO A 262 -2.48 -2.87 44.45
C PRO A 262 -0.96 -2.95 44.31
N ARG A 263 -0.20 -2.07 44.99
CA ARG A 263 1.28 -2.06 44.94
C ARG A 263 1.93 -2.94 46.01
N CYS A 264 1.61 -2.73 47.29
CA CYS A 264 2.30 -3.38 48.41
C CYS A 264 1.53 -4.57 49.01
N LYS A 265 0.30 -4.83 48.54
CA LYS A 265 -0.56 -5.93 48.99
C LYS A 265 -0.92 -5.92 50.48
N VAL A 266 -0.75 -4.78 51.15
CA VAL A 266 -1.22 -4.60 52.53
C VAL A 266 -2.75 -4.62 52.55
N LEU A 267 -3.30 -5.41 53.47
CA LEU A 267 -4.72 -5.65 53.66
C LEU A 267 -5.31 -4.62 54.63
N TYR A 268 -6.44 -4.03 54.26
CA TYR A 268 -7.21 -3.12 55.08
C TYR A 268 -8.66 -3.61 55.20
N PRO A 269 -9.27 -3.59 56.39
CA PRO A 269 -10.71 -3.81 56.53
C PRO A 269 -11.50 -2.84 55.65
N THR A 270 -12.60 -3.29 55.05
CA THR A 270 -13.41 -2.43 54.14
C THR A 270 -14.03 -1.25 54.89
N SER A 271 -14.26 -1.39 56.19
CA SER A 271 -14.65 -0.30 57.10
C SER A 271 -13.62 0.85 57.14
N GLN A 272 -12.34 0.57 56.90
CA GLN A 272 -11.22 1.52 56.90
C GLN A 272 -10.76 1.94 55.50
N HIS A 273 -11.64 1.89 54.49
CA HIS A 273 -11.29 2.25 53.10
C HIS A 273 -10.64 3.64 52.93
N ARG A 274 -10.96 4.62 53.79
CA ARG A 274 -10.31 5.95 53.75
C ARG A 274 -8.82 5.89 54.10
N GLU A 275 -8.43 5.00 55.00
CA GLU A 275 -7.03 4.79 55.39
C GLU A 275 -6.26 4.08 54.27
N LEU A 276 -6.90 3.15 53.57
CA LEU A 276 -6.34 2.54 52.36
C LEU A 276 -6.13 3.58 51.25
N LEU A 277 -7.08 4.50 51.01
CA LEU A 277 -6.91 5.55 50.00
C LEU A 277 -5.74 6.48 50.33
N ALA A 278 -5.63 6.94 51.59
CA ALA A 278 -4.47 7.71 52.03
C ALA A 278 -3.16 6.91 51.87
N HIS A 279 -3.17 5.62 52.20
CA HIS A 279 -2.02 4.74 51.99
C HIS A 279 -1.66 4.61 50.50
N ILE A 280 -2.63 4.49 49.60
CA ILE A 280 -2.40 4.41 48.15
C ILE A 280 -1.77 5.71 47.65
N ASP A 281 -2.19 6.87 48.14
CA ASP A 281 -1.60 8.17 47.76
C ASP A 281 -0.11 8.25 48.12
N PHE A 282 0.31 7.71 49.28
CA PHE A 282 1.73 7.60 49.65
C PHE A 282 2.47 6.45 48.96
N CYS A 283 1.79 5.34 48.69
CA CYS A 283 2.37 4.15 48.07
C CYS A 283 2.55 4.33 46.56
N THR A 284 1.83 5.27 45.93
CA THR A 284 1.92 5.60 44.51
C THR A 284 2.96 6.67 44.15
N ALA A 285 3.39 7.48 45.13
CA ALA A 285 4.65 8.22 45.07
C ALA A 285 5.86 7.27 44.93
#